data_AF-Q6AK54-F1
#
_entry.id   AF-Q6AK54-F1
#
_cell.length_a   1.000
_cell.length_b   1.000
_cell.length_c   1.000
_cell.angle_alpha   90.00
_cell.angle_beta   90.00
_cell.angle_gamma   90.00
#
_symmetry.space_group_name_H-M   'P 1'
#
loop_
_entity.id
_entity.type
_entity.pdbx_description
1 polymer ?
#
loop_
_entity_poly.entity_id
_entity_poly.type
_entity_poly.pdbx_seq_one_letter_code
_entity_poly.pdbx_strand_id
1 'polypeptide(L)' 'MFDRDRIEKNCLRCKYLRLLDTSHGKCRIDRATLVELPTKGLEESCERWQDSGQQYFVRRGWLKAQKKKEQQ' A
#
# COMPACT_ATOMS: atom_id res chain seq x y z
N MET A 1 -9.26 -21.87 -19.11
CA MET A 1 -8.68 -21.55 -17.80
C MET A 1 -8.31 -20.08 -17.86
N PHE A 2 -9.15 -19.20 -17.31
CA PHE A 2 -8.86 -17.76 -17.34
C PHE A 2 -7.75 -17.51 -16.31
N ASP A 3 -6.55 -17.21 -16.79
CA ASP A 3 -5.49 -16.58 -16.01
C ASP A 3 -6.08 -15.32 -15.39
N ARG A 4 -6.59 -15.47 -14.16
CA ARG A 4 -7.02 -14.35 -13.33
C ARG A 4 -5.79 -13.49 -13.12
N ASP A 5 -5.81 -12.33 -13.75
CA ASP A 5 -4.98 -11.16 -13.51
C ASP A 5 -3.93 -11.38 -12.43
N ARG A 6 -2.65 -11.46 -12.84
CA ARG A 6 -1.52 -11.45 -11.90
C ARG A 6 -1.67 -10.23 -11.01
N ILE A 7 -2.14 -10.45 -9.80
CA ILE A 7 -2.28 -9.39 -8.81
C ILE A 7 -0.89 -8.82 -8.56
N GLU A 8 -0.72 -7.55 -8.90
CA GLU A 8 0.53 -6.83 -8.66
C GLU A 8 0.78 -6.80 -7.15
N LYS A 9 1.82 -7.53 -6.71
CA LYS A 9 2.21 -7.60 -5.32
C LYS A 9 3.01 -6.35 -4.97
N ASN A 10 2.35 -5.26 -4.61
CA ASN A 10 3.01 -4.04 -4.13
C ASN A 10 2.48 -3.58 -2.77
N CYS A 11 3.24 -2.76 -2.07
CA CYS A 11 2.93 -2.27 -0.73
C CYS A 11 1.59 -1.53 -0.72
N LEU A 12 1.25 -0.79 -1.78
CA LEU A 12 -0.05 -0.12 -1.92
C LEU A 12 -1.22 -1.10 -1.79
N ARG A 13 -1.08 -2.32 -2.31
CA ARG A 13 -2.08 -3.39 -2.20
C ARG A 13 -1.91 -4.26 -0.95
N CYS A 14 -0.86 -4.06 -0.15
CA CYS A 14 -0.60 -4.88 1.04
C CYS A 14 -1.50 -4.52 2.24
N LYS A 15 -2.10 -5.50 2.91
CA LYS A 15 -2.97 -5.25 4.09
C LYS A 15 -2.23 -4.58 5.26
N TYR A 16 -0.92 -4.77 5.35
CA TYR A 16 -0.08 -4.24 6.41
C TYR A 16 0.31 -2.77 6.22
N LEU A 17 0.18 -2.22 5.01
CA LEU A 17 0.52 -0.84 4.74
C LEU A 17 -0.47 0.13 5.41
N ARG A 18 0.04 1.18 6.03
CA ARG A 18 -0.70 2.40 6.37
C ARG A 18 -0.12 3.54 5.54
N LEU A 19 -0.93 4.17 4.69
CA LEU A 19 -0.48 5.31 3.90
C LEU A 19 0.02 6.44 4.81
N LEU A 20 1.12 7.06 4.38
CA LEU A 20 1.69 8.25 5.01
C LEU A 20 1.51 9.44 4.06
N ASP A 21 1.88 9.27 2.80
CA ASP A 21 1.83 10.28 1.75
C ASP A 21 1.51 9.64 0.39
N THR A 22 1.70 10.38 -0.70
CA THR A 22 1.38 9.96 -2.07
C THR A 22 2.36 8.93 -2.66
N SER A 23 3.50 8.70 -2.01
CA SER A 23 4.61 7.87 -2.48
C SER A 23 5.08 6.83 -1.46
N HIS A 24 4.72 6.98 -0.17
CA HIS A 24 5.16 6.12 0.91
C HIS A 24 4.06 5.79 1.93
N GLY A 25 4.32 4.74 2.71
CA GLY A 25 3.54 4.38 3.88
C GLY A 25 4.35 3.61 4.92
N LYS A 26 3.76 3.38 6.08
CA LYS A 26 4.36 2.60 7.17
C LYS A 26 3.90 1.15 7.10
N CYS A 27 4.84 0.20 7.09
CA CYS A 27 4.50 -1.23 7.18
C CYS A 27 4.25 -1.63 8.62
N ARG A 28 3.07 -2.20 8.91
CA ARG A 28 2.63 -2.57 10.27
C ARG A 28 2.67 -4.07 10.55
N ILE A 29 3.40 -4.84 9.74
CA ILE A 29 3.39 -6.30 9.87
C ILE A 29 3.91 -6.75 11.24
N ASP A 30 4.95 -6.08 11.75
CA ASP A 30 5.58 -6.37 13.03
C ASP A 30 5.34 -5.24 14.05
N ARG A 31 4.16 -4.61 14.00
CA ARG A 31 3.83 -3.45 14.86
C ARG A 31 3.90 -3.72 16.38
N ALA A 32 3.91 -4.98 16.78
CA ALA A 32 3.97 -5.39 18.18
C ALA A 32 5.41 -5.51 18.69
N THR A 33 6.39 -5.63 17.79
CA THR A 33 7.80 -5.88 18.14
C THR A 33 8.71 -4.73 17.76
N LEU A 34 8.29 -3.86 16.83
CA LEU A 34 9.08 -2.72 16.39
C LEU A 34 8.71 -1.45 17.18
N VAL A 35 9.75 -0.77 17.71
CA VAL A 35 9.63 0.56 18.32
C VAL A 35 9.23 1.59 17.26
N GLU A 36 9.78 1.47 16.05
CA GLU A 36 9.44 2.32 14.91
C GLU A 36 9.03 1.50 13.69
N LEU A 37 7.96 1.93 13.03
CA LEU A 37 7.47 1.27 11.83
C LEU A 37 8.32 1.67 10.61
N PRO A 38 8.76 0.72 9.79
CA PRO A 38 9.54 1.03 8.60
C PRO A 38 8.68 1.75 7.56
N THR A 39 9.24 2.79 6.95
CA THR A 39 8.66 3.44 5.78
C THR A 39 8.96 2.61 4.54
N LYS A 40 7.96 2.45 3.67
CA LYS A 40 8.01 1.70 2.42
C LYS A 40 7.38 2.52 1.31
N GLY A 41 8.01 2.50 0.14
CA GLY A 41 7.45 2.99 -1.11
C GLY A 41 6.21 2.18 -1.51
N LEU A 42 5.26 2.83 -2.17
CA LEU A 42 3.99 2.21 -2.55
C LEU A 42 4.14 1.09 -3.59
N GLU A 43 5.21 1.14 -4.39
CA GLU A 43 5.53 0.19 -5.46
C GLU A 43 6.47 -0.94 -5.00
N GLU A 44 7.06 -0.83 -3.79
CA GLU A 44 7.87 -1.91 -3.21
C GLU A 44 7.04 -3.15 -2.88
N SER A 45 7.69 -4.29 -2.64
CA SER A 45 7.03 -5.51 -2.18
C SER A 45 7.93 -6.32 -1.24
N CYS A 46 7.36 -7.30 -0.55
CA CYS A 46 8.13 -8.26 0.24
C CYS A 46 7.44 -9.62 0.27
N GLU A 47 8.16 -10.64 0.74
CA GLU A 47 7.67 -12.02 0.82
C GLU A 47 6.46 -12.18 1.76
N ARG A 48 6.37 -11.33 2.78
CA ARG A 48 5.25 -11.34 3.74
C ARG A 48 4.04 -10.53 3.27
N TRP A 49 4.02 -10.14 1.99
CA TRP A 49 2.92 -9.41 1.38
C TRP A 49 1.62 -10.22 1.45
N GLN A 50 0.52 -9.55 1.75
CA GLN A 50 -0.82 -10.13 1.72
C GLN A 50 -1.81 -9.13 1.14
N ASP A 51 -2.70 -9.60 0.27
CA ASP A 51 -3.68 -8.73 -0.41
C ASP A 51 -4.59 -8.03 0.60
N SER A 52 -4.80 -6.74 0.38
CA SER A 52 -5.72 -5.90 1.13
C SER A 52 -7.12 -5.86 0.52
N GLY A 53 -7.29 -6.45 -0.67
CA GLY A 53 -8.57 -6.53 -1.38
C GLY A 53 -9.13 -5.14 -1.66
N GLN A 54 -10.34 -4.86 -1.15
CA GLN A 54 -11.03 -3.57 -1.38
C GLN A 54 -10.26 -2.35 -0.88
N GLN A 55 -9.43 -2.52 0.16
CA GLN A 55 -8.61 -1.44 0.72
C GLN A 55 -7.64 -0.84 -0.31
N TYR A 56 -7.20 -1.62 -1.30
CA TYR A 56 -6.40 -1.12 -2.41
C TYR A 56 -7.10 0.01 -3.18
N PHE A 57 -8.39 -0.17 -3.48
CA PHE A 57 -9.15 0.82 -4.24
C PHE A 57 -9.44 2.07 -3.43
N VAL A 58 -9.68 1.93 -2.12
CA VAL A 58 -9.81 3.07 -1.20
C VAL A 58 -8.53 3.91 -1.20
N ARG A 59 -7.37 3.26 -1.06
CA ARG A 59 -6.05 3.92 -1.10
C ARG A 59 -5.79 4.60 -2.45
N ARG A 60 -6.10 3.93 -3.57
CA ARG A 60 -6.01 4.51 -4.92
C ARG A 60 -6.91 5.75 -5.07
N GLY A 61 -8.11 5.72 -4.52
CA GLY A 61 -9.03 6.86 -4.51
C GLY A 61 -8.43 8.06 -3.76
N TRP A 62 -7.87 7.82 -2.58
CA TRP A 62 -7.19 8.85 -1.80
C TRP A 62 -5.97 9.44 -2.56
N LEU A 63 -5.12 8.61 -3.16
CA LEU A 63 -3.98 9.06 -3.96
C LEU A 63 -4.40 9.96 -5.12
N LYS A 64 -5.48 9.60 -5.83
CA LYS A 64 -6.05 10.43 -6.90
C LYS A 64 -6.54 11.78 -6.36
N ALA A 65 -7.15 11.81 -5.18
CA ALA A 65 -7.62 13.05 -4.56
C ALA A 65 -6.46 13.96 -4.15
N GLN A 66 -5.36 13.39 -3.62
CA GLN A 66 -4.16 14.17 -3.28
C GLN A 66 -3.50 14.79 -4.51
N LYS A 67 -3.30 14.01 -5.58
CA LYS A 67 -2.73 14.53 -6.84
C LYS A 67 -3.53 15.68 -7.43
N LYS A 68 -4.87 15.67 -7.28
CA LYS A 68 -5.72 16.78 -7.73
C LYS A 68 -5.53 18.05 -6.90
N LYS A 69 -5.23 17.93 -5.61
CA LYS A 69 -4.96 19.07 -4.73
C LYS A 69 -3.59 19.70 -5.01
N GLU A 70 -2.60 18.89 -5.34
CA GLU A 70 -1.25 19.36 -5.69
C GLU A 70 -1.20 20.12 -7.04
N GLN A 71 -2.21 19.94 -7.90
CA GLN A 71 -2.33 20.58 -9.22
C GLN A 71 -3.20 21.85 -9.22
N GLN A 72 -3.72 22.28 -8.05
CA GLN A 72 -4.47 23.52 -7.86
C GLN A 72 -3.61 24.57 -7.17
#